data_AF-A0A8J6Z149-F1
#
_entry.id   AF-A0A8J6Z149-F1
#
_cell.length_a   1.000
_cell.length_b   1.000
_cell.length_c   1.000
_cell.angle_alpha   90.00
_cell.angle_beta   90.00
_cell.angle_gamma   90.00
#
_symmetry.space_group_name_H-M   'P 1'
#
loop_
_entity.id
_entity.type
_entity.pdbx_description
1 polymer ?
#
loop_
_entity_poly.entity_id
_entity_poly.type
_entity_poly.pdbx_seq_one_letter_code
_entity_poly.pdbx_strand_id
1 'polypeptide(L)'
;MVHVCFGLHDRNGRYSKFTGTTIFSIFENTKSEVTIHILHDNTLTDDNRDKFLELTNRYSQSLKFYNVEELCADKINKYVELVPSVTKSRVSMGTFFKFLIPEILDESIDKVIYLDSDIIVNLDINELWQIELGDHPLAAVLEIANNTKISLWSQYVRDNIVKEENYFNAGMMIMNLKVLRNEEDNILAGIKFRGKYPKNSLFDQEIFNQCFETRVLNLPVKFNRIIKESRNNGFFVIDKEIYHYAGGKVGLRLDISDLYNRLWWNYFIRTPWFDVDTIDKILKGATDSVLKPSSVPQNKARVFIVDMEHAYRIEKNFSVRDEEEVYVVDPEREENLQRLEDIINSGRGKKTFFIAIPNVVLKLKEMKFVEGKDYFNVSEFYSPVWANHTNNYDLILSM
;
A
#
# COMPACT_ATOMS: atom_id res chain seq x y z
N MET A 1 -3.76 12.19 -18.58
CA MET A 1 -4.27 11.11 -17.73
C MET A 1 -3.24 9.99 -17.64
N VAL A 2 -2.85 9.62 -16.41
CA VAL A 2 -1.94 8.51 -16.07
C VAL A 2 -2.77 7.27 -15.74
N HIS A 3 -2.39 6.11 -16.25
CA HIS A 3 -3.05 4.85 -15.91
C HIS A 3 -2.16 4.02 -14.98
N VAL A 4 -2.71 3.61 -13.83
CA VAL A 4 -2.03 2.75 -12.85
C VAL A 4 -2.86 1.49 -12.59
N CYS A 5 -2.23 0.33 -12.58
CA CYS A 5 -2.91 -0.96 -12.49
C CYS A 5 -2.38 -1.80 -11.33
N PHE A 6 -3.30 -2.51 -10.67
CA PHE A 6 -3.03 -3.43 -9.57
C PHE A 6 -3.68 -4.78 -9.83
N GLY A 7 -3.03 -5.86 -9.38
CA GLY A 7 -3.65 -7.17 -9.24
C GLY A 7 -3.97 -7.43 -7.77
N LEU A 8 -5.23 -7.71 -7.44
CA LEU A 8 -5.71 -7.82 -6.07
C LEU A 8 -6.42 -9.15 -5.84
N HIS A 9 -5.73 -10.07 -5.16
CA HIS A 9 -6.33 -11.25 -4.54
C HIS A 9 -6.29 -11.08 -3.03
N ASP A 10 -7.44 -10.83 -2.40
CA ASP A 10 -7.55 -10.42 -1.00
C ASP A 10 -8.38 -11.37 -0.11
N ARG A 11 -8.04 -12.65 -0.15
CA ARG A 11 -8.72 -13.71 0.64
C ARG A 11 -8.90 -13.40 2.14
N ASN A 12 -8.01 -12.60 2.73
CA ASN A 12 -7.99 -12.32 4.17
C ASN A 12 -8.26 -10.85 4.52
N GLY A 13 -8.67 -10.01 3.57
CA GLY A 13 -8.86 -8.56 3.78
C GLY A 13 -7.57 -7.79 4.13
N ARG A 14 -6.40 -8.35 3.80
CA ARG A 14 -5.08 -7.78 4.15
C ARG A 14 -4.43 -7.06 2.99
N TYR A 15 -4.66 -7.48 1.76
CA TYR A 15 -4.03 -6.86 0.59
C TYR A 15 -4.72 -5.56 0.21
N SER A 16 -6.04 -5.43 0.38
CA SER A 16 -6.77 -4.19 0.04
C SER A 16 -6.21 -2.98 0.78
N LYS A 17 -5.85 -3.12 2.07
CA LYS A 17 -5.23 -2.02 2.82
C LYS A 17 -3.84 -1.63 2.29
N PHE A 18 -3.05 -2.58 1.79
CA PHE A 18 -1.74 -2.30 1.21
C PHE A 18 -1.89 -1.59 -0.14
N THR A 19 -2.76 -2.11 -1.00
CA THR A 19 -3.14 -1.47 -2.27
C THR A 19 -3.67 -0.06 -2.03
N GLY A 20 -4.58 0.11 -1.06
CA GLY A 20 -5.15 1.41 -0.68
C GLY A 20 -4.10 2.40 -0.19
N THR A 21 -3.11 1.92 0.58
CA THR A 21 -1.96 2.74 1.01
C THR A 21 -1.10 3.16 -0.18
N THR A 22 -0.86 2.25 -1.12
CA THR A 22 -0.12 2.55 -2.36
C THR A 22 -0.84 3.61 -3.17
N ILE A 23 -2.15 3.44 -3.42
CA ILE A 23 -3.01 4.39 -4.13
C ILE A 23 -2.99 5.76 -3.45
N PHE A 24 -3.16 5.80 -2.13
CA PHE A 24 -3.11 7.05 -1.37
C PHE A 24 -1.74 7.74 -1.52
N SER A 25 -0.63 6.99 -1.47
CA SER A 25 0.70 7.58 -1.69
C SER A 25 0.87 8.17 -3.09
N ILE A 26 0.25 7.58 -4.12
CA ILE A 26 0.25 8.15 -5.48
C ILE A 26 -0.49 9.48 -5.49
N PHE A 27 -1.73 9.50 -4.97
CA PHE A 27 -2.58 10.68 -5.00
C PHE A 27 -2.01 11.85 -4.21
N GLU A 28 -1.32 11.58 -3.10
CA GLU A 28 -0.65 12.60 -2.29
C GLU A 28 0.55 13.25 -2.99
N ASN A 29 1.20 12.53 -3.91
CA ASN A 29 2.45 12.98 -4.53
C ASN A 29 2.31 13.43 -5.99
N THR A 30 1.09 13.43 -6.56
CA THR A 30 0.87 13.87 -7.95
C THR A 30 -0.22 14.91 -8.06
N LYS A 31 -0.05 15.80 -9.04
CA LYS A 31 -1.11 16.72 -9.50
C LYS A 31 -1.79 16.22 -10.79
N SER A 32 -1.30 15.12 -11.35
CA SER A 32 -1.83 14.57 -12.58
C SER A 32 -3.17 13.89 -12.35
N GLU A 33 -4.02 13.88 -13.37
CA GLU A 33 -5.18 12.98 -13.40
C GLU A 33 -4.70 11.53 -13.50
N VAL A 34 -5.20 10.69 -12.61
CA VAL A 34 -4.85 9.27 -12.48
C VAL A 34 -6.13 8.44 -12.57
N THR A 35 -6.10 7.42 -13.43
CA THR A 35 -7.08 6.32 -13.41
C THR A 35 -6.43 5.09 -12.78
N ILE A 36 -7.03 4.63 -11.70
CA ILE A 36 -6.67 3.37 -11.04
C ILE A 36 -7.49 2.23 -11.65
N HIS A 37 -6.80 1.15 -12.02
CA HIS A 37 -7.39 -0.09 -12.52
C HIS A 37 -7.08 -1.20 -11.51
N ILE A 38 -8.12 -1.83 -10.94
CA ILE A 38 -7.97 -2.94 -10.00
C ILE A 38 -8.52 -4.20 -10.66
N LEU A 39 -7.62 -5.09 -11.08
CA LEU A 39 -7.96 -6.46 -11.48
C LEU A 39 -8.09 -7.28 -10.20
N HIS A 40 -9.28 -7.82 -9.95
CA HIS A 40 -9.58 -8.57 -8.74
C HIS A 40 -10.30 -9.87 -9.06
N ASP A 41 -10.49 -10.70 -8.05
CA ASP A 41 -11.42 -11.83 -8.09
C ASP A 41 -12.52 -11.65 -7.03
N ASN A 42 -13.29 -12.72 -6.80
CA ASN A 42 -14.38 -12.72 -5.83
C ASN A 42 -13.93 -12.60 -4.36
N THR A 43 -12.62 -12.49 -4.08
CA THR A 43 -12.13 -12.22 -2.72
C THR A 43 -12.19 -10.75 -2.34
N LEU A 44 -12.38 -9.82 -3.29
CA LEU A 44 -12.61 -8.41 -2.98
C LEU A 44 -14.02 -8.23 -2.42
N THR A 45 -14.11 -7.84 -1.15
CA THR A 45 -15.38 -7.57 -0.47
C THR A 45 -15.97 -6.20 -0.84
N ASP A 46 -17.28 -6.06 -0.72
CA ASP A 46 -17.98 -4.79 -0.95
C ASP A 46 -17.46 -3.68 -0.02
N ASP A 47 -17.23 -3.97 1.27
CA ASP A 47 -16.62 -3.01 2.21
C ASP A 47 -15.25 -2.49 1.74
N ASN A 48 -14.39 -3.36 1.17
CA ASN A 48 -13.11 -2.90 0.64
C ASN A 48 -13.27 -2.14 -0.68
N ARG A 49 -14.23 -2.55 -1.52
CA ARG A 49 -14.59 -1.84 -2.76
C ARG A 49 -15.06 -0.42 -2.45
N ASP A 50 -15.92 -0.25 -1.45
CA ASP A 50 -16.43 1.05 -1.00
C ASP A 50 -15.30 1.94 -0.45
N LYS A 51 -14.37 1.38 0.32
CA LYS A 51 -13.16 2.09 0.78
C LYS A 51 -12.27 2.58 -0.37
N PHE A 52 -12.09 1.79 -1.42
CA PHE A 52 -11.37 2.26 -2.61
C PHE A 52 -12.11 3.39 -3.33
N LEU A 53 -13.44 3.30 -3.45
CA LEU A 53 -14.28 4.33 -4.05
C LEU A 53 -14.20 5.63 -3.23
N GLU A 54 -14.34 5.55 -1.90
CA GLU A 54 -14.21 6.67 -0.98
C GLU A 54 -12.86 7.39 -1.14
N LEU A 55 -11.76 6.61 -1.08
CA LEU A 55 -10.41 7.13 -1.27
C LEU A 55 -10.26 7.84 -2.63
N THR A 56 -10.76 7.23 -3.71
CA THR A 56 -10.61 7.79 -5.07
C THR A 56 -11.46 9.05 -5.26
N ASN A 57 -12.71 9.04 -4.80
CA ASN A 57 -13.64 10.16 -4.91
C ASN A 57 -13.10 11.40 -4.18
N ARG A 58 -12.44 11.21 -3.03
CA ARG A 58 -11.83 12.32 -2.28
C ARG A 58 -10.81 13.11 -3.08
N TYR A 59 -10.03 12.42 -3.91
CA TYR A 59 -9.03 13.06 -4.77
C TYR A 59 -9.59 13.45 -6.13
N SER A 60 -10.90 13.25 -6.37
CA SER A 60 -11.53 13.46 -7.67
C SER A 60 -10.82 12.69 -8.80
N GLN A 61 -10.31 11.50 -8.48
CA GLN A 61 -9.62 10.63 -9.43
C GLN A 61 -10.58 9.55 -9.97
N SER A 62 -10.10 8.76 -10.93
CA SER A 62 -10.90 7.69 -11.55
C SER A 62 -10.50 6.31 -11.03
N LEU A 63 -11.48 5.43 -10.84
CA LEU A 63 -11.28 4.05 -10.41
C LEU A 63 -12.12 3.09 -11.25
N LYS A 64 -11.52 2.00 -11.71
CA LYS A 64 -12.18 0.93 -12.46
C LYS A 64 -11.83 -0.43 -11.86
N PHE A 65 -12.83 -1.28 -11.71
CA PHE A 65 -12.69 -2.64 -11.22
C PHE A 65 -12.94 -3.64 -12.34
N TYR A 66 -12.16 -4.72 -12.35
CA TYR A 66 -12.23 -5.78 -13.35
C TYR A 66 -12.22 -7.13 -12.64
N ASN A 67 -13.36 -7.83 -12.62
CA ASN A 67 -13.41 -9.17 -12.06
C ASN A 67 -12.81 -10.17 -13.06
N VAL A 68 -11.61 -10.64 -12.78
CA VAL A 68 -10.84 -11.55 -13.64
C VAL A 68 -11.52 -12.90 -13.79
N GLU A 69 -12.21 -13.39 -12.76
CA GLU A 69 -12.96 -14.64 -12.82
C GLU A 69 -14.20 -14.54 -13.70
N GLU A 70 -14.71 -13.33 -13.95
CA GLU A 70 -15.82 -13.09 -14.87
C GLU A 70 -15.32 -12.80 -16.30
N LEU A 71 -14.28 -11.98 -16.44
CA LEU A 71 -13.79 -11.50 -17.73
C LEU A 71 -12.89 -12.50 -18.45
N CYS A 72 -12.12 -13.30 -17.71
CA CYS A 72 -11.06 -14.16 -18.25
C CYS A 72 -11.04 -15.57 -17.63
N ALA A 73 -12.22 -16.11 -17.25
CA ALA A 73 -12.37 -17.39 -16.55
C ALA A 73 -11.56 -18.54 -17.19
N ASP A 74 -11.68 -18.72 -18.50
CA ASP A 74 -11.02 -19.82 -19.22
C ASP A 74 -9.48 -19.70 -19.16
N LYS A 75 -8.95 -18.49 -19.31
CA LYS A 75 -7.51 -18.23 -19.28
C LYS A 75 -6.94 -18.38 -17.88
N ILE A 76 -7.60 -17.83 -16.86
CA ILE A 76 -7.11 -17.96 -15.48
C ILE A 76 -7.13 -19.42 -15.03
N ASN A 77 -8.19 -20.17 -15.34
CA ASN A 77 -8.29 -21.60 -15.04
C ASN A 77 -7.16 -22.38 -15.73
N LYS A 78 -6.94 -22.12 -17.02
CA LYS A 78 -5.83 -22.74 -17.78
C LYS A 78 -4.46 -22.43 -17.16
N TYR A 79 -4.20 -21.21 -16.71
CA TYR A 79 -2.93 -20.86 -16.07
C TYR A 79 -2.73 -21.61 -14.75
N VAL A 80 -3.80 -21.73 -13.94
CA VAL A 80 -3.79 -22.49 -12.69
C VAL A 80 -3.55 -23.98 -12.93
N GLU A 81 -4.16 -24.55 -13.97
CA GLU A 81 -3.92 -25.94 -14.39
C GLU A 81 -2.49 -26.18 -14.86
N LEU A 82 -1.90 -25.23 -15.59
CA LEU A 82 -0.51 -25.30 -16.04
C LEU A 82 0.50 -25.15 -14.91
N VAL A 83 0.14 -24.45 -13.83
CA VAL A 83 1.00 -24.25 -12.66
C VAL A 83 0.25 -24.60 -11.36
N PRO A 84 -0.08 -25.89 -11.12
CA PRO A 84 -0.91 -26.29 -9.97
C PRO A 84 -0.26 -25.94 -8.62
N SER A 85 1.06 -25.79 -8.59
CA SER A 85 1.80 -25.38 -7.40
C SER A 85 1.39 -24.01 -6.88
N VAL A 86 0.80 -23.13 -7.72
CA VAL A 86 0.34 -21.80 -7.28
C VAL A 86 -0.67 -21.93 -6.13
N THR A 87 -1.66 -22.80 -6.27
CA THR A 87 -2.72 -23.02 -5.25
C THR A 87 -2.21 -23.62 -3.94
N LYS A 88 -1.02 -24.26 -3.97
CA LYS A 88 -0.38 -24.91 -2.82
C LYS A 88 0.76 -24.09 -2.22
N SER A 89 1.11 -22.98 -2.85
CA SER A 89 2.22 -22.12 -2.44
C SER A 89 1.73 -20.93 -1.61
N ARG A 90 2.66 -20.08 -1.14
CA ARG A 90 2.31 -18.78 -0.54
C ARG A 90 1.81 -17.76 -1.58
N VAL A 91 1.90 -18.08 -2.86
CA VAL A 91 1.54 -17.18 -3.97
C VAL A 91 0.12 -17.50 -4.42
N SER A 92 -0.72 -16.48 -4.52
CA SER A 92 -2.12 -16.62 -4.92
C SER A 92 -2.28 -16.60 -6.44
N MET A 93 -3.48 -16.95 -6.93
CA MET A 93 -3.84 -16.79 -8.35
C MET A 93 -3.71 -15.35 -8.83
N GLY A 94 -3.75 -14.36 -7.92
CA GLY A 94 -3.50 -12.96 -8.21
C GLY A 94 -2.16 -12.66 -8.90
N THR A 95 -1.17 -13.55 -8.78
CA THR A 95 0.10 -13.44 -9.53
C THR A 95 -0.13 -13.44 -11.05
N PHE A 96 -1.18 -14.11 -11.53
CA PHE A 96 -1.49 -14.18 -12.96
C PHE A 96 -2.25 -12.97 -13.49
N PHE A 97 -2.82 -12.13 -12.63
CA PHE A 97 -3.62 -10.98 -13.07
C PHE A 97 -2.79 -10.00 -13.90
N LYS A 98 -1.48 -9.89 -13.60
CA LYS A 98 -0.53 -9.06 -14.39
C LYS A 98 -0.48 -9.44 -15.86
N PHE A 99 -0.61 -10.74 -16.18
CA PHE A 99 -0.56 -11.24 -17.56
C PHE A 99 -1.82 -10.96 -18.35
N LEU A 100 -2.95 -10.73 -17.66
CA LEU A 100 -4.25 -10.49 -18.29
C LEU A 100 -4.54 -9.00 -18.51
N ILE A 101 -3.66 -8.10 -18.04
CA ILE A 101 -3.79 -6.65 -18.22
C ILE A 101 -3.97 -6.24 -19.69
N PRO A 102 -3.16 -6.73 -20.66
CA PRO A 102 -3.29 -6.30 -22.07
C PRO A 102 -4.63 -6.68 -22.72
N GLU A 103 -5.27 -7.73 -22.20
CA GLU A 103 -6.56 -8.25 -22.68
C GLU A 103 -7.76 -7.60 -21.97
N ILE A 104 -7.64 -7.33 -20.68
CA ILE A 104 -8.73 -6.77 -19.86
C ILE A 104 -8.89 -5.26 -20.07
N LEU A 105 -7.77 -4.53 -20.23
CA LEU A 105 -7.82 -3.08 -20.41
C LEU A 105 -8.22 -2.71 -21.83
N ASP A 106 -9.08 -1.70 -21.93
CA ASP A 106 -9.61 -1.15 -23.19
C ASP A 106 -8.51 -0.92 -24.23
N GLU A 107 -8.81 -1.23 -25.50
CA GLU A 107 -7.84 -1.14 -26.60
C GLU A 107 -7.25 0.27 -26.77
N SER A 108 -7.98 1.33 -26.37
CA SER A 108 -7.49 2.71 -26.41
C SER A 108 -6.38 3.02 -25.40
N ILE A 109 -6.16 2.14 -24.41
CA ILE A 109 -5.09 2.29 -23.42
C ILE A 109 -3.86 1.54 -23.95
N ASP A 110 -2.84 2.28 -24.40
CA ASP A 110 -1.61 1.69 -24.95
C ASP A 110 -0.50 1.49 -23.89
N LYS A 111 -0.64 2.13 -22.72
CA LYS A 111 0.39 2.13 -21.67
C LYS A 111 -0.26 2.14 -20.29
N VAL A 112 0.35 1.42 -19.35
CA VAL A 112 -0.06 1.43 -17.94
C VAL A 112 1.14 1.26 -17.02
N ILE A 113 1.10 1.83 -15.84
CA ILE A 113 2.08 1.57 -14.77
C ILE A 113 1.48 0.49 -13.87
N TYR A 114 2.13 -0.68 -13.81
CA TYR A 114 1.77 -1.73 -12.88
C TYR A 114 2.52 -1.57 -11.56
N LEU A 115 1.81 -1.75 -10.44
CA LEU A 115 2.37 -1.74 -9.10
C LEU A 115 1.87 -2.93 -8.28
N ASP A 116 2.79 -3.58 -7.56
CA ASP A 116 2.47 -4.48 -6.46
C ASP A 116 1.83 -3.69 -5.30
N SER A 117 1.07 -4.39 -4.47
CA SER A 117 0.29 -3.76 -3.39
C SER A 117 1.15 -3.29 -2.21
N ASP A 118 2.38 -3.77 -2.08
CA ASP A 118 3.32 -3.46 -1.01
C ASP A 118 4.36 -2.41 -1.45
N ILE A 119 3.89 -1.37 -2.15
CA ILE A 119 4.70 -0.25 -2.64
C ILE A 119 4.27 1.07 -1.99
N ILE A 120 5.23 1.98 -1.75
CA ILE A 120 4.96 3.38 -1.47
C ILE A 120 5.57 4.23 -2.58
N VAL A 121 4.74 5.06 -3.21
CA VAL A 121 5.15 6.01 -4.24
C VAL A 121 5.41 7.36 -3.57
N ASN A 122 6.67 7.67 -3.28
CA ASN A 122 7.10 8.91 -2.61
C ASN A 122 7.67 9.93 -3.62
N LEU A 123 7.19 9.90 -4.86
CA LEU A 123 7.54 10.82 -5.95
C LEU A 123 6.31 11.09 -6.83
N ASP A 124 6.40 12.03 -7.76
CA ASP A 124 5.32 12.25 -8.73
C ASP A 124 5.27 11.09 -9.73
N ILE A 125 4.19 10.29 -9.70
CA ILE A 125 4.01 9.14 -10.59
C ILE A 125 4.07 9.53 -12.08
N ASN A 126 3.83 10.80 -12.41
CA ASN A 126 3.97 11.29 -13.78
C ASN A 126 5.42 11.16 -14.30
N GLU A 127 6.44 11.13 -13.43
CA GLU A 127 7.82 10.85 -13.83
C GLU A 127 7.96 9.50 -14.55
N LEU A 128 7.26 8.46 -14.07
CA LEU A 128 7.19 7.17 -14.76
C LEU A 128 6.35 7.27 -16.03
N TRP A 129 5.22 7.98 -15.97
CA TRP A 129 4.31 8.07 -17.10
C TRP A 129 4.92 8.76 -18.33
N GLN A 130 5.84 9.71 -18.14
CA GLN A 130 6.51 10.39 -19.26
C GLN A 130 7.59 9.54 -19.95
N ILE A 131 7.93 8.37 -19.40
CA ILE A 131 8.91 7.47 -20.04
C ILE A 131 8.31 6.89 -21.33
N GLU A 132 9.05 7.05 -22.41
CA GLU A 132 8.76 6.47 -23.72
C GLU A 132 9.33 5.06 -23.82
N LEU A 133 8.47 4.09 -24.14
CA LEU A 133 8.85 2.68 -24.20
C LEU A 133 9.38 2.26 -25.57
N GLY A 134 9.10 3.01 -26.64
CA GLY A 134 9.35 2.56 -28.01
C GLY A 134 8.76 1.17 -28.25
N ASP A 135 9.59 0.24 -28.73
CA ASP A 135 9.20 -1.15 -28.99
C ASP A 135 9.44 -2.09 -27.79
N HIS A 136 9.87 -1.56 -26.64
CA HIS A 136 10.04 -2.35 -25.43
C HIS A 136 8.67 -2.76 -24.88
N PRO A 137 8.43 -4.07 -24.60
CA PRO A 137 7.19 -4.54 -23.98
C PRO A 137 7.02 -4.01 -22.55
N LEU A 138 8.15 -3.80 -21.85
CA LEU A 138 8.18 -3.43 -20.44
C LEU A 138 9.33 -2.44 -20.18
N ALA A 139 9.17 -1.60 -19.17
CA ALA A 139 10.27 -0.95 -18.46
C ALA A 139 10.25 -1.32 -16.98
N ALA A 140 11.39 -1.69 -16.41
CA ALA A 140 11.50 -2.14 -15.03
C ALA A 140 12.92 -1.91 -14.47
N VAL A 141 13.07 -1.97 -13.15
CA VAL A 141 14.37 -1.85 -12.48
C VAL A 141 15.03 -3.23 -12.39
N LEU A 142 16.31 -3.30 -12.78
CA LEU A 142 17.13 -4.50 -12.59
C LEU A 142 17.35 -4.81 -11.10
N GLU A 143 17.25 -6.07 -10.70
CA GLU A 143 17.50 -6.51 -9.30
C GLU A 143 18.95 -6.22 -8.87
N ILE A 144 19.91 -6.33 -9.79
CA ILE A 144 21.31 -5.99 -9.51
C ILE A 144 21.50 -4.52 -9.08
N ALA A 145 20.63 -3.61 -9.53
CA ALA A 145 20.69 -2.20 -9.14
C ALA A 145 20.31 -1.98 -7.66
N ASN A 146 19.68 -2.98 -7.03
CA ASN A 146 19.41 -3.02 -5.60
C ASN A 146 20.53 -3.71 -4.79
N ASN A 147 21.69 -3.97 -5.39
CA ASN A 147 22.81 -4.74 -4.82
C ASN A 147 22.41 -6.16 -4.39
N THR A 148 21.45 -6.75 -5.11
CA THR A 148 20.98 -8.12 -4.85
C THR A 148 21.86 -9.15 -5.56
N LYS A 149 22.21 -10.23 -4.88
CA LYS A 149 22.78 -11.44 -5.50
C LYS A 149 21.65 -12.42 -5.84
N ILE A 150 21.11 -12.32 -7.06
CA ILE A 150 19.91 -13.04 -7.52
C ILE A 150 20.13 -14.55 -7.58
N SER A 151 21.34 -14.99 -7.94
CA SER A 151 21.73 -16.40 -7.97
C SER A 151 21.52 -17.14 -6.63
N LEU A 152 21.46 -16.41 -5.50
CA LEU A 152 21.16 -17.00 -4.19
C LEU A 152 19.72 -17.50 -4.04
N TRP A 153 18.77 -16.92 -4.77
CA TRP A 153 17.34 -17.23 -4.60
C TRP A 153 16.62 -17.61 -5.90
N SER A 154 17.03 -17.09 -7.06
CA SER A 154 16.42 -17.45 -8.35
C SER A 154 17.03 -18.73 -8.92
N GLN A 155 16.19 -19.73 -9.21
CA GLN A 155 16.65 -20.91 -9.93
C GLN A 155 16.89 -20.59 -11.41
N TYR A 156 16.13 -19.66 -12.00
CA TYR A 156 16.25 -19.33 -13.43
C TYR A 156 17.64 -18.78 -13.74
N VAL A 157 18.22 -18.02 -12.82
CA VAL A 157 19.60 -17.56 -12.92
C VAL A 157 20.60 -18.69 -12.71
N ARG A 158 20.41 -19.54 -11.68
CA ARG A 158 21.32 -20.68 -11.42
C ARG A 158 21.38 -21.67 -12.58
N ASP A 159 20.25 -21.90 -13.24
CA ASP A 159 20.12 -22.84 -14.35
C ASP A 159 20.43 -22.17 -15.72
N ASN A 160 20.91 -20.91 -15.73
CA ASN A 160 21.22 -20.11 -16.92
C ASN A 160 20.06 -19.96 -17.91
N ILE A 161 18.83 -19.94 -17.41
CA ILE A 161 17.61 -19.67 -18.19
C ILE A 161 17.46 -18.17 -18.44
N VAL A 162 17.85 -17.38 -17.44
CA VAL A 162 17.85 -15.91 -17.45
C VAL A 162 19.23 -15.46 -16.96
N LYS A 163 19.80 -14.43 -17.57
CA LYS A 163 21.07 -13.83 -17.18
C LYS A 163 20.89 -12.93 -15.96
N GLU A 164 21.78 -13.06 -14.98
CA GLU A 164 21.71 -12.31 -13.72
C GLU A 164 21.73 -10.79 -13.97
N GLU A 165 22.53 -10.34 -14.93
CA GLU A 165 22.68 -8.94 -15.31
C GLU A 165 21.43 -8.31 -15.98
N ASN A 166 20.54 -9.15 -16.53
CA ASN A 166 19.30 -8.70 -17.17
C ASN A 166 18.07 -8.89 -16.27
N TYR A 167 18.26 -9.50 -15.09
CA TYR A 167 17.15 -9.89 -14.24
C TYR A 167 16.49 -8.65 -13.61
N PHE A 168 15.19 -8.43 -13.88
CA PHE A 168 14.41 -7.30 -13.37
C PHE A 168 13.36 -7.69 -12.33
N ASN A 169 13.01 -6.73 -11.47
CA ASN A 169 11.93 -6.88 -10.51
C ASN A 169 10.57 -6.60 -11.17
N ALA A 170 9.58 -7.47 -10.96
CA ALA A 170 8.26 -7.38 -11.60
C ALA A 170 7.18 -6.72 -10.72
N GLY A 171 7.57 -6.09 -9.60
CA GLY A 171 6.62 -5.40 -8.72
C GLY A 171 6.32 -3.97 -9.13
N MET A 172 7.22 -3.31 -9.87
CA MET A 172 6.94 -2.04 -10.54
C MET A 172 7.37 -2.17 -12.00
N MET A 173 6.43 -1.98 -12.91
CA MET A 173 6.69 -2.02 -14.35
C MET A 173 5.88 -0.96 -15.07
N ILE A 174 6.45 -0.36 -16.11
CA ILE A 174 5.65 0.32 -17.13
C ILE A 174 5.39 -0.69 -18.24
N MET A 175 4.12 -0.96 -18.53
CA MET A 175 3.69 -1.98 -19.48
C MET A 175 3.23 -1.33 -20.79
N ASN A 176 3.85 -1.72 -21.90
CA ASN A 176 3.46 -1.32 -23.24
C ASN A 176 2.36 -2.24 -23.74
N LEU A 177 1.10 -1.88 -23.50
CA LEU A 177 -0.04 -2.74 -23.84
C LEU A 177 -0.17 -2.95 -25.34
N LYS A 178 0.19 -1.96 -26.15
CA LYS A 178 0.24 -2.10 -27.62
C LYS A 178 1.16 -3.23 -28.07
N VAL A 179 2.34 -3.36 -27.45
CA VAL A 179 3.28 -4.46 -27.74
C VAL A 179 2.78 -5.75 -27.09
N LEU A 180 2.42 -5.72 -25.81
CA LEU A 180 2.07 -6.90 -25.01
C LEU A 180 0.82 -7.64 -25.49
N ARG A 181 -0.13 -6.97 -26.15
CA ARG A 181 -1.28 -7.63 -26.81
C ARG A 181 -0.85 -8.64 -27.86
N ASN A 182 0.36 -8.52 -28.42
CA ASN A 182 0.93 -9.46 -29.38
C ASN A 182 1.89 -10.49 -28.75
N GLU A 183 2.02 -10.51 -27.42
CA GLU A 183 2.97 -11.37 -26.68
C GLU A 183 2.28 -12.51 -25.91
N GLU A 184 0.99 -12.77 -26.16
CA GLU A 184 0.21 -13.80 -25.44
C GLU A 184 0.86 -15.18 -25.54
N ASP A 185 1.31 -15.59 -26.73
CA ASP A 185 1.93 -16.89 -26.94
C ASP A 185 3.27 -17.02 -26.19
N ASN A 186 4.04 -15.94 -26.12
CA ASN A 186 5.32 -15.88 -25.41
C ASN A 186 5.09 -16.03 -23.89
N ILE A 187 4.14 -15.26 -23.34
CA ILE A 187 3.75 -15.36 -21.92
C ILE A 187 3.20 -16.75 -21.60
N LEU A 188 2.35 -17.31 -22.45
CA LEU A 188 1.81 -18.66 -22.27
C LEU A 188 2.92 -19.72 -22.31
N ALA A 189 3.94 -19.56 -23.16
CA ALA A 189 5.11 -20.43 -23.17
C ALA A 189 5.90 -20.35 -21.85
N GLY A 190 6.08 -19.14 -21.31
CA GLY A 190 6.69 -18.92 -19.99
C GLY A 190 5.89 -19.58 -18.86
N ILE A 191 4.56 -19.44 -18.84
CA ILE A 191 3.67 -20.09 -17.86
C ILE A 191 3.79 -21.63 -17.94
N LYS A 192 3.74 -22.20 -19.15
CA LYS A 192 3.92 -23.65 -19.37
C LYS A 192 5.29 -24.13 -18.88
N PHE A 193 6.34 -23.35 -19.15
CA PHE A 193 7.68 -23.66 -18.69
C PHE A 193 7.77 -23.63 -17.16
N ARG A 194 7.17 -22.60 -16.52
CA ARG A 194 7.14 -22.45 -15.07
C ARG A 194 6.46 -23.60 -14.34
N GLY A 195 5.43 -24.20 -14.95
CA GLY A 195 4.77 -25.41 -14.46
C GLY A 195 5.72 -26.60 -14.24
N LYS A 196 6.86 -26.63 -14.94
CA LYS A 196 7.89 -27.68 -14.79
C LYS A 196 8.85 -27.45 -13.60
N TYR A 197 8.80 -26.27 -12.95
CA TYR A 197 9.70 -25.86 -11.86
C TYR A 197 8.95 -25.56 -10.54
N PRO A 198 8.23 -26.53 -9.93
CA PRO A 198 7.25 -26.26 -8.88
C PRO A 198 7.83 -25.79 -7.53
N LYS A 199 9.17 -25.78 -7.36
CA LYS A 199 9.82 -25.48 -6.07
C LYS A 199 10.15 -24.00 -5.85
N ASN A 200 10.06 -23.15 -6.87
CA ASN A 200 10.37 -21.72 -6.72
C ASN A 200 9.16 -20.91 -6.24
N SER A 201 9.44 -19.77 -5.62
CA SER A 201 8.42 -18.91 -4.99
C SER A 201 8.11 -17.62 -5.74
N LEU A 202 8.88 -17.26 -6.78
CA LEU A 202 8.72 -16.02 -7.53
C LEU A 202 8.15 -16.36 -8.90
N PHE A 203 6.82 -16.38 -9.01
CA PHE A 203 6.13 -16.97 -10.16
C PHE A 203 6.13 -16.04 -11.36
N ASP A 204 5.42 -14.93 -11.23
CA ASP A 204 5.28 -13.91 -12.25
C ASP A 204 6.60 -13.28 -12.67
N GLN A 205 7.46 -12.95 -11.71
CA GLN A 205 8.76 -12.36 -11.99
C GLN A 205 9.66 -13.28 -12.81
N GLU A 206 9.70 -14.59 -12.52
CA GLU A 206 10.46 -15.55 -13.33
C GLU A 206 9.92 -15.65 -14.76
N ILE A 207 8.60 -15.67 -14.92
CA ILE A 207 7.95 -15.73 -16.24
C ILE A 207 8.24 -14.47 -17.05
N PHE A 208 8.07 -13.28 -16.49
CA PHE A 208 8.37 -12.03 -17.18
C PHE A 208 9.85 -11.93 -17.58
N ASN A 209 10.77 -12.33 -16.70
CA ASN A 209 12.19 -12.34 -17.02
C ASN A 209 12.51 -13.33 -18.15
N GLN A 210 11.96 -14.54 -18.10
CA GLN A 210 12.14 -15.52 -19.18
C GLN A 210 11.65 -14.98 -20.54
N CYS A 211 10.51 -14.27 -20.55
CA CYS A 211 9.92 -13.77 -21.78
C CYS A 211 10.62 -12.51 -22.32
N PHE A 212 11.17 -11.65 -21.44
CA PHE A 212 11.51 -10.27 -21.81
C PHE A 212 12.85 -9.73 -21.31
N GLU A 213 13.71 -10.52 -20.65
CA GLU A 213 14.98 -10.01 -20.07
C GLU A 213 15.86 -9.20 -21.03
N THR A 214 15.87 -9.54 -22.33
CA THR A 214 16.66 -8.86 -23.36
C THR A 214 15.93 -7.71 -24.05
N ARG A 215 14.65 -7.52 -23.73
CA ARG A 215 13.75 -6.52 -24.34
C ARG A 215 13.20 -5.53 -23.31
N VAL A 216 13.56 -5.62 -22.04
CA VAL A 216 13.12 -4.67 -21.01
C VAL A 216 13.91 -3.36 -21.11
N LEU A 217 13.22 -2.23 -21.01
CA LEU A 217 13.87 -0.92 -20.82
C LEU A 217 14.27 -0.79 -19.35
N ASN A 218 15.57 -0.67 -19.09
CA ASN A 218 16.09 -0.57 -17.72
C ASN A 218 15.76 0.81 -17.10
N LEU A 219 15.19 0.79 -15.90
CA LEU A 219 14.84 1.97 -15.14
C LEU A 219 15.83 2.24 -13.99
N PRO A 220 16.06 3.51 -13.63
CA PRO A 220 16.81 3.88 -12.42
C PRO A 220 16.23 3.25 -11.14
N VAL A 221 17.10 2.85 -10.21
CA VAL A 221 16.72 2.20 -8.94
C VAL A 221 15.70 3.00 -8.12
N LYS A 222 15.69 4.34 -8.24
CA LYS A 222 14.73 5.21 -7.57
C LYS A 222 13.27 4.89 -7.88
N PHE A 223 12.99 4.20 -8.98
CA PHE A 223 11.63 3.82 -9.36
C PHE A 223 11.16 2.49 -8.75
N ASN A 224 12.07 1.70 -8.15
CA ASN A 224 11.72 0.46 -7.44
C ASN A 224 12.87 0.07 -6.50
N ARG A 225 12.98 0.79 -5.38
CA ARG A 225 13.98 0.51 -4.35
C ARG A 225 13.48 -0.56 -3.42
N ILE A 226 14.17 -1.70 -3.38
CA ILE A 226 13.84 -2.80 -2.48
C ILE A 226 14.30 -2.46 -1.07
N ILE A 227 13.35 -2.31 -0.16
CA ILE A 227 13.62 -1.86 1.22
C ILE A 227 14.42 -2.89 1.99
N LYS A 228 14.12 -4.17 1.81
CA LYS A 228 14.88 -5.26 2.43
C LYS A 228 16.37 -5.14 2.13
N GLU A 229 16.71 -4.85 0.89
CA GLU A 229 18.11 -4.71 0.48
C GLU A 229 18.71 -3.38 0.92
N SER A 230 17.93 -2.30 0.91
CA SER A 230 18.36 -1.01 1.49
C SER A 230 18.73 -1.17 2.97
N ARG A 231 17.90 -1.87 3.76
CA ARG A 231 18.17 -2.19 5.17
C ARG A 231 19.41 -3.07 5.33
N ASN A 232 19.54 -4.14 4.54
CA ASN A 232 20.71 -5.03 4.58
C ASN A 232 22.02 -4.29 4.28
N ASN A 233 21.96 -3.27 3.43
CA ASN A 233 23.10 -2.45 3.03
C ASN A 233 23.31 -1.21 3.93
N GLY A 234 22.55 -1.05 5.02
CA GLY A 234 22.68 0.08 5.93
C GLY A 234 22.20 1.42 5.37
N PHE A 235 21.41 1.40 4.29
CA PHE A 235 20.84 2.59 3.67
C PHE A 235 19.48 2.91 4.28
N PHE A 236 19.41 3.98 5.06
CA PHE A 236 18.21 4.46 5.75
C PHE A 236 18.00 5.94 5.44
N VAL A 237 17.80 6.26 4.16
CA VAL A 237 17.48 7.63 3.72
C VAL A 237 16.17 7.57 2.94
N ILE A 238 15.27 8.50 3.25
CA ILE A 238 14.04 8.71 2.49
C ILE A 238 14.25 9.91 1.58
N ASP A 239 13.93 9.72 0.31
CA ASP A 239 14.02 10.71 -0.77
C ASP A 239 12.81 10.52 -1.71
N LYS A 240 12.78 11.26 -2.82
CA LYS A 240 11.76 11.16 -3.87
C LYS A 240 11.96 9.90 -4.71
N GLU A 241 11.50 8.78 -4.18
CA GLU A 241 11.65 7.45 -4.75
C GLU A 241 10.39 6.61 -4.57
N ILE A 242 10.35 5.45 -5.22
CA ILE A 242 9.36 4.41 -4.99
C ILE A 242 10.01 3.31 -4.16
N TYR A 243 9.40 3.03 -3.02
CA TYR A 243 9.90 2.07 -2.03
C TYR A 243 9.04 0.81 -2.06
N HIS A 244 9.67 -0.32 -2.33
CA HIS A 244 9.00 -1.62 -2.43
C HIS A 244 9.32 -2.46 -1.18
N TYR A 245 8.27 -2.79 -0.43
CA TYR A 245 8.32 -3.53 0.83
C TYR A 245 8.39 -5.05 0.61
N ALA A 246 9.08 -5.47 -0.46
CA ALA A 246 9.22 -6.86 -0.86
C ALA A 246 9.92 -7.71 0.21
N GLY A 247 9.44 -8.93 0.41
CA GLY A 247 10.02 -9.91 1.33
C GLY A 247 9.37 -9.85 2.72
N GLY A 248 8.31 -10.66 2.91
CA GLY A 248 7.39 -10.63 4.06
C GLY A 248 7.93 -10.90 5.48
N LYS A 249 9.24 -10.82 5.73
CA LYS A 249 9.84 -10.85 7.07
C LYS A 249 10.25 -9.48 7.59
N VAL A 250 10.40 -8.47 6.74
CA VAL A 250 10.86 -7.14 7.19
C VAL A 250 9.67 -6.28 7.66
N GLY A 251 8.79 -6.95 8.42
CA GLY A 251 7.42 -6.58 8.71
C GLY A 251 7.24 -5.08 8.88
N LEU A 252 6.09 -4.62 8.38
CA LEU A 252 5.38 -3.44 8.85
C LEU A 252 5.00 -3.63 10.35
N ARG A 253 6.02 -3.93 11.16
CA ARG A 253 5.99 -3.84 12.59
C ARG A 253 5.85 -2.36 12.89
N LEU A 254 5.26 -2.08 14.03
CA LEU A 254 5.25 -0.74 14.57
C LEU A 254 6.63 -0.43 15.14
N ASP A 255 7.63 -0.35 14.27
CA ASP A 255 8.98 0.09 14.59
C ASP A 255 9.16 1.49 14.06
N ILE A 256 8.89 2.45 14.94
CA ILE A 256 9.02 3.87 14.68
C ILE A 256 10.47 4.31 14.69
N SER A 257 11.48 3.45 14.82
CA SER A 257 12.89 3.84 14.60
C SER A 257 13.30 3.66 13.14
N ASP A 258 12.61 2.79 12.42
CA ASP A 258 12.85 2.50 11.01
C ASP A 258 12.14 3.52 10.11
N LEU A 259 12.92 4.29 9.35
CA LEU A 259 12.40 5.37 8.48
C LEU A 259 11.46 4.86 7.37
N TYR A 260 11.63 3.64 6.87
CA TYR A 260 10.73 3.06 5.88
C TYR A 260 9.40 2.65 6.52
N ASN A 261 9.43 2.04 7.70
CA ASN A 261 8.19 1.76 8.43
C ASN A 261 7.43 3.05 8.75
N ARG A 262 8.14 4.10 9.20
CA ARG A 262 7.54 5.44 9.41
C ARG A 262 6.87 5.96 8.15
N LEU A 263 7.55 5.87 7.00
CA LEU A 263 7.01 6.33 5.72
C LEU A 263 5.71 5.59 5.37
N TRP A 264 5.69 4.27 5.50
CA TRP A 264 4.49 3.49 5.24
C TRP A 264 3.34 3.85 6.19
N TRP A 265 3.60 3.92 7.50
CA TRP A 265 2.59 4.28 8.50
C TRP A 265 2.01 5.66 8.24
N ASN A 266 2.84 6.63 7.84
CA ASN A 266 2.41 7.97 7.48
C ASN A 266 1.37 7.98 6.35
N TYR A 267 1.48 7.08 5.37
CA TYR A 267 0.44 6.95 4.34
C TYR A 267 -0.76 6.14 4.86
N PHE A 268 -0.52 5.00 5.51
CA PHE A 268 -1.60 4.08 5.88
C PHE A 268 -2.62 4.68 6.86
N ILE A 269 -2.18 5.46 7.85
CA ILE A 269 -3.06 6.08 8.86
C ILE A 269 -4.09 7.06 8.28
N ARG A 270 -3.86 7.50 7.05
CA ARG A 270 -4.69 8.45 6.31
C ARG A 270 -5.65 7.78 5.35
N THR A 271 -5.65 6.45 5.30
CA THR A 271 -6.52 5.66 4.43
C THR A 271 -7.81 5.24 5.13
N PRO A 272 -8.87 4.88 4.37
CA PRO A 272 -10.12 4.36 4.95
C PRO A 272 -9.96 3.03 5.70
N TRP A 273 -8.81 2.36 5.54
CA TRP A 273 -8.48 1.11 6.25
C TRP A 273 -7.90 1.33 7.64
N PHE A 274 -7.56 2.57 8.02
CA PHE A 274 -7.08 2.87 9.36
C PHE A 274 -8.25 3.17 10.31
N ASP A 275 -8.64 2.15 11.07
CA ASP A 275 -9.79 2.18 11.98
C ASP A 275 -9.44 1.76 13.42
N VAL A 276 -10.46 1.78 14.29
CA VAL A 276 -10.35 1.37 15.70
C VAL A 276 -9.81 -0.06 15.85
N ASP A 277 -10.21 -0.98 14.95
CA ASP A 277 -9.78 -2.38 15.00
C ASP A 277 -8.30 -2.52 14.64
N THR A 278 -7.81 -1.68 13.72
CA THR A 278 -6.41 -1.61 13.34
C THR A 278 -5.56 -1.17 14.52
N ILE A 279 -5.99 -0.12 15.23
CA ILE A 279 -5.31 0.33 16.44
C ILE A 279 -5.33 -0.75 17.53
N ASP A 280 -6.47 -1.39 17.78
CA ASP A 280 -6.59 -2.48 18.75
C ASP A 280 -5.62 -3.64 18.44
N LYS A 281 -5.46 -3.99 17.15
CA LYS A 281 -4.48 -5.00 16.71
C LYS A 281 -3.04 -4.54 16.93
N ILE A 282 -2.74 -3.26 16.67
CA ILE A 282 -1.42 -2.67 16.92
C ILE A 282 -1.08 -2.75 18.41
N LEU A 283 -1.99 -2.31 19.28
CA LEU A 283 -1.82 -2.32 20.74
C LEU A 283 -1.68 -3.75 21.29
N LYS A 284 -2.48 -4.70 20.79
CA LYS A 284 -2.38 -6.13 21.17
C LYS A 284 -1.09 -6.81 20.70
N GLY A 285 -0.49 -6.33 19.60
CA GLY A 285 0.75 -6.86 19.01
C GLY A 285 2.03 -6.34 19.69
N ALA A 286 1.94 -5.28 20.50
CA ALA A 286 3.02 -4.81 21.36
C ALA A 286 3.07 -5.68 22.63
N THR A 287 3.74 -6.83 22.53
CA THR A 287 3.77 -7.89 23.56
C THR A 287 4.38 -7.50 24.91
N ASP A 288 4.94 -6.30 25.03
CA ASP A 288 5.45 -5.71 26.29
C ASP A 288 4.65 -4.47 26.76
N SER A 289 3.51 -4.15 26.13
CA SER A 289 2.69 -3.01 26.54
C SER A 289 1.72 -3.35 27.68
N VAL A 290 1.49 -2.37 28.57
CA VAL A 290 0.69 -2.44 29.82
C VAL A 290 -0.81 -2.74 29.57
N LEU A 291 -1.24 -2.84 28.31
CA LEU A 291 -2.64 -2.90 27.91
C LEU A 291 -3.15 -4.34 27.80
N LYS A 292 -3.96 -4.77 28.77
CA LYS A 292 -4.65 -6.07 28.72
C LYS A 292 -6.01 -5.95 28.03
N PRO A 293 -6.29 -6.74 26.98
CA PRO A 293 -7.57 -6.69 26.29
C PRO A 293 -8.60 -7.58 27.00
N SER A 294 -9.38 -7.03 27.92
CA SER A 294 -10.50 -7.77 28.52
C SER A 294 -11.69 -6.87 28.81
N SER A 295 -12.55 -6.73 27.80
CA SER A 295 -13.99 -6.35 27.81
C SER A 295 -14.29 -5.49 26.57
N VAL A 296 -15.07 -6.01 25.61
CA VAL A 296 -15.31 -5.32 24.32
C VAL A 296 -16.81 -5.19 24.04
N PRO A 297 -17.41 -3.99 24.16
CA PRO A 297 -18.74 -3.69 23.66
C PRO A 297 -18.73 -3.15 22.21
N GLN A 298 -19.92 -3.11 21.58
CA GLN A 298 -20.19 -3.09 20.13
C GLN A 298 -20.17 -1.73 19.39
N ASN A 299 -19.83 -0.59 20.02
CA ASN A 299 -19.86 0.73 19.34
C ASN A 299 -18.44 1.27 19.10
N LYS A 300 -18.14 1.62 17.83
CA LYS A 300 -16.83 2.11 17.34
C LYS A 300 -16.97 3.57 16.89
N ALA A 301 -16.13 4.49 17.36
CA ALA A 301 -16.08 5.87 16.87
C ALA A 301 -14.64 6.38 16.73
N ARG A 302 -14.31 7.03 15.59
CA ARG A 302 -13.09 7.83 15.42
C ARG A 302 -13.45 9.27 15.72
N VAL A 303 -12.78 9.90 16.66
CA VAL A 303 -12.94 11.30 17.05
C VAL A 303 -11.71 12.09 16.63
N PHE A 304 -11.87 13.37 16.31
CA PHE A 304 -10.80 14.22 15.78
C PHE A 304 -10.80 15.54 16.55
N ILE A 305 -9.91 15.73 17.53
CA ILE A 305 -9.78 16.98 18.31
C ILE A 305 -8.93 17.97 17.54
N VAL A 306 -9.56 18.77 16.71
CA VAL A 306 -8.85 19.77 15.91
C VAL A 306 -9.47 21.13 16.06
N ASP A 307 -8.65 22.17 15.94
CA ASP A 307 -9.17 23.51 15.84
C ASP A 307 -9.98 23.70 14.53
N MET A 308 -10.75 24.78 14.47
CA MET A 308 -11.60 25.10 13.32
C MET A 308 -10.80 25.37 12.03
N GLU A 309 -9.54 25.82 12.14
CA GLU A 309 -8.68 26.11 10.99
C GLU A 309 -8.19 24.82 10.32
N HIS A 310 -8.01 23.75 11.10
CA HIS A 310 -7.51 22.46 10.66
C HIS A 310 -8.59 21.39 10.43
N ALA A 311 -9.84 21.64 10.85
CA ALA A 311 -10.99 20.75 10.67
C ALA A 311 -11.18 20.26 9.22
N TYR A 312 -11.15 21.18 8.25
CA TYR A 312 -11.27 20.83 6.83
C TYR A 312 -10.13 19.91 6.34
N ARG A 313 -8.92 20.10 6.88
CA ARG A 313 -7.76 19.27 6.51
C ARG A 313 -7.90 17.86 7.06
N ILE A 314 -8.59 17.67 8.17
CA ILE A 314 -8.82 16.35 8.78
C ILE A 314 -9.75 15.50 7.92
N GLU A 315 -10.90 16.04 7.53
CA GLU A 315 -11.83 15.37 6.63
C GLU A 315 -11.13 14.95 5.33
N LYS A 316 -10.30 15.85 4.78
CA LYS A 316 -9.49 15.58 3.60
C LYS A 316 -8.39 14.53 3.85
N ASN A 317 -7.66 14.62 4.96
CA ASN A 317 -6.43 13.85 5.15
C ASN A 317 -6.65 12.48 5.78
N PHE A 318 -7.75 12.21 6.50
CA PHE A 318 -7.86 11.01 7.34
C PHE A 318 -8.99 10.04 6.98
N SER A 319 -9.68 10.28 5.88
CA SER A 319 -10.73 9.37 5.42
C SER A 319 -11.87 9.17 6.41
N VAL A 320 -12.43 10.26 6.94
CA VAL A 320 -13.58 10.19 7.84
C VAL A 320 -14.78 9.58 7.10
N ARG A 321 -15.41 8.56 7.69
CA ARG A 321 -16.63 7.93 7.16
C ARG A 321 -17.88 8.56 7.74
N ASP A 322 -19.01 8.48 7.03
CA ASP A 322 -20.29 9.09 7.45
C ASP A 322 -20.79 8.56 8.80
N GLU A 323 -20.49 7.30 9.14
CA GLU A 323 -20.82 6.69 10.42
C GLU A 323 -19.89 7.10 11.59
N GLU A 324 -18.87 7.92 11.32
CA GLU A 324 -17.87 8.33 12.30
C GLU A 324 -18.10 9.76 12.79
N GLU A 325 -18.03 9.94 14.10
CA GLU A 325 -18.30 11.23 14.72
C GLU A 325 -17.05 12.10 14.79
N VAL A 326 -16.98 13.15 13.98
CA VAL A 326 -15.92 14.18 14.05
C VAL A 326 -16.30 15.25 15.06
N TYR A 327 -15.48 15.41 16.11
CA TYR A 327 -15.67 16.47 17.11
C TYR A 327 -14.59 17.54 16.98
N VAL A 328 -14.84 18.57 16.17
CA VAL A 328 -13.94 19.73 16.08
C VAL A 328 -13.94 20.47 17.43
N VAL A 329 -12.78 20.51 18.06
CA VAL A 329 -12.56 21.10 19.38
C VAL A 329 -11.27 21.91 19.30
N ASP A 330 -11.39 23.24 19.38
CA ASP A 330 -10.25 24.16 19.47
C ASP A 330 -9.74 24.15 20.93
N PRO A 331 -8.57 23.55 21.22
CA PRO A 331 -8.05 23.36 22.57
C PRO A 331 -7.56 24.66 23.22
N GLU A 332 -7.53 25.77 22.48
CA GLU A 332 -7.16 27.09 23.01
C GLU A 332 -8.33 27.81 23.70
N ARG A 333 -9.56 27.24 23.67
CA ARG A 333 -10.74 27.82 24.32
C ARG A 333 -11.21 26.98 25.51
N GLU A 334 -11.46 27.63 26.64
CA GLU A 334 -11.84 26.98 27.90
C GLU A 334 -13.15 26.16 27.82
N GLU A 335 -14.17 26.68 27.13
CA GLU A 335 -15.44 25.97 26.88
C GLU A 335 -15.26 24.69 26.05
N ASN A 336 -14.29 24.70 25.13
CA ASN A 336 -13.95 23.55 24.30
C ASN A 336 -13.14 22.51 25.08
N LEU A 337 -12.33 22.92 26.06
CA LEU A 337 -11.65 22.00 26.98
C LEU A 337 -12.65 21.25 27.86
N GLN A 338 -13.73 21.91 28.30
CA GLN A 338 -14.81 21.21 29.01
C GLN A 338 -15.50 20.19 28.11
N ARG A 339 -15.80 20.56 26.86
CA ARG A 339 -16.37 19.64 25.86
C ARG A 339 -15.44 18.46 25.58
N LEU A 340 -14.12 18.69 25.54
CA LEU A 340 -13.11 17.65 25.42
C LEU A 340 -13.15 16.69 26.61
N GLU A 341 -13.18 17.22 27.83
CA GLU A 341 -13.32 16.43 29.06
C GLU A 341 -14.60 15.58 29.04
N ASP A 342 -15.71 16.15 28.61
CA ASP A 342 -17.00 15.45 28.50
C ASP A 342 -16.95 14.33 27.45
N ILE A 343 -16.31 14.55 26.30
CA ILE A 343 -16.13 13.53 25.26
C ILE A 343 -15.24 12.38 25.78
N ILE A 344 -14.14 12.70 26.44
CA ILE A 344 -13.24 11.70 27.05
C ILE A 344 -13.98 10.92 28.15
N ASN A 345 -14.71 11.61 29.03
CA ASN A 345 -15.42 10.98 30.14
C ASN A 345 -16.66 10.19 29.70
N SER A 346 -17.42 10.67 28.71
CA SER A 346 -18.56 9.95 28.13
C SER A 346 -18.12 8.83 27.18
N GLY A 347 -16.90 8.92 26.65
CA GLY A 347 -16.20 7.88 25.92
C GLY A 347 -15.77 6.71 26.80
N ARG A 348 -15.69 6.85 28.13
CA ARG A 348 -15.36 5.74 29.05
C ARG A 348 -16.31 4.56 28.84
N GLY A 349 -15.79 3.46 28.30
CA GLY A 349 -16.57 2.25 27.97
C GLY A 349 -17.02 2.12 26.50
N LYS A 350 -16.75 3.12 25.65
CA LYS A 350 -16.82 3.06 24.18
C LYS A 350 -15.39 3.20 23.62
N LYS A 351 -15.08 2.53 22.49
CA LYS A 351 -13.76 2.72 21.86
C LYS A 351 -13.75 3.99 21.02
N THR A 352 -13.17 5.04 21.59
CA THR A 352 -13.04 6.38 20.99
C THR A 352 -11.56 6.73 20.84
N PHE A 353 -11.08 6.98 19.62
CA PHE A 353 -9.73 7.52 19.41
C PHE A 353 -9.77 8.95 18.91
N PHE A 354 -8.68 9.68 19.10
CA PHE A 354 -8.56 11.10 18.82
C PHE A 354 -7.45 11.38 17.80
N ILE A 355 -7.72 12.17 16.78
CA ILE A 355 -6.65 12.82 16.00
C ILE A 355 -6.59 14.27 16.44
N ALA A 356 -5.47 14.66 17.05
CA ALA A 356 -5.31 15.94 17.70
C ALA A 356 -4.34 16.86 16.95
N ILE A 357 -4.48 18.18 17.09
CA ILE A 357 -3.44 19.14 16.68
C ILE A 357 -2.28 19.16 17.69
N PRO A 358 -1.08 19.65 17.32
CA PRO A 358 0.05 19.79 18.24
C PRO A 358 -0.36 20.65 19.43
N ASN A 359 0.00 20.24 20.64
CA ASN A 359 -0.30 20.85 21.96
C ASN A 359 -1.50 20.29 22.73
N VAL A 360 -2.39 19.50 22.10
CA VAL A 360 -3.50 18.87 22.85
C VAL A 360 -2.98 17.97 23.98
N VAL A 361 -1.85 17.29 23.76
CA VAL A 361 -1.19 16.47 24.80
C VAL A 361 -0.81 17.31 26.04
N LEU A 362 -0.32 18.54 25.85
CA LEU A 362 0.01 19.42 26.96
C LEU A 362 -1.25 19.85 27.71
N LYS A 363 -2.32 20.18 26.99
CA LYS A 363 -3.63 20.52 27.58
C LYS A 363 -4.25 19.36 28.37
N LEU A 364 -4.18 18.14 27.87
CA LEU A 364 -4.63 16.96 28.60
C LEU A 364 -3.87 16.78 29.94
N LYS A 365 -2.55 17.03 29.94
CA LYS A 365 -1.74 17.02 31.16
C LYS A 365 -2.15 18.13 32.14
N GLU A 366 -2.42 19.34 31.66
CA GLU A 366 -2.95 20.45 32.47
C GLU A 366 -4.30 20.09 33.13
N MET A 367 -5.16 19.38 32.40
CA MET A 367 -6.47 18.87 32.86
C MET A 367 -6.36 17.63 33.77
N LYS A 368 -5.16 17.22 34.16
CA LYS A 368 -4.88 16.05 35.02
C LYS A 368 -5.22 14.69 34.41
N PHE A 369 -5.39 14.61 33.10
CA PHE A 369 -5.42 13.32 32.42
C PHE A 369 -4.01 12.71 32.40
N VAL A 370 -3.92 11.41 32.62
CA VAL A 370 -2.67 10.68 32.76
C VAL A 370 -2.42 9.81 31.53
N GLU A 371 -1.30 10.04 30.86
CA GLU A 371 -0.84 9.23 29.73
C GLU A 371 -0.62 7.75 30.16
N GLY A 372 -1.11 6.80 29.36
CA GLY A 372 -1.13 5.37 29.68
C GLY A 372 -2.31 4.91 30.55
N LYS A 373 -3.10 5.83 31.09
CA LYS A 373 -4.30 5.54 31.90
C LYS A 373 -5.57 6.14 31.31
N ASP A 374 -5.55 7.43 30.99
CA ASP A 374 -6.69 8.16 30.45
C ASP A 374 -6.55 8.34 28.93
N TYR A 375 -5.32 8.47 28.42
CA TYR A 375 -5.05 8.51 26.97
C TYR A 375 -3.66 7.95 26.62
N PHE A 376 -3.39 7.64 25.34
CA PHE A 376 -2.08 7.36 24.78
C PHE A 376 -1.72 8.45 23.77
N ASN A 377 -0.58 9.10 23.95
CA ASN A 377 -0.04 9.91 22.88
C ASN A 377 0.62 8.99 21.86
N VAL A 378 0.02 8.88 20.68
CA VAL A 378 0.59 8.15 19.56
C VAL A 378 1.14 9.09 18.48
N SER A 379 1.43 10.35 18.83
CA SER A 379 2.14 11.28 17.95
C SER A 379 3.63 10.99 17.79
N GLU A 380 4.24 10.34 18.78
CA GLU A 380 5.60 9.79 18.67
C GLU A 380 5.70 8.71 17.57
N PHE A 381 4.57 8.22 17.05
CA PHE A 381 4.53 7.29 15.92
C PHE A 381 4.65 7.99 14.56
N TYR A 382 4.65 9.33 14.51
CA TYR A 382 4.89 10.13 13.30
C TYR A 382 6.24 10.86 13.34
N SER A 383 6.74 11.15 12.14
CA SER A 383 8.12 11.59 11.92
C SER A 383 8.30 13.12 11.98
N PRO A 384 9.34 13.64 12.66
CA PRO A 384 9.78 15.04 12.53
C PRO A 384 10.46 15.36 11.18
N VAL A 385 10.66 14.38 10.28
CA VAL A 385 11.22 14.60 8.92
C VAL A 385 10.33 15.53 8.07
N TRP A 386 9.05 15.65 8.42
CA TRP A 386 8.10 16.56 7.78
C TRP A 386 7.67 17.71 8.69
N ALA A 387 8.43 18.05 9.74
CA ALA A 387 8.13 19.19 10.62
C ALA A 387 8.03 20.54 9.88
N ASN A 388 8.52 20.62 8.63
CA ASN A 388 8.43 21.78 7.75
C ASN A 388 7.22 21.75 6.78
N HIS A 389 6.37 20.72 6.82
CA HIS A 389 5.06 20.75 6.18
C HIS A 389 4.00 21.05 7.23
N THR A 390 3.07 21.93 6.89
CA THR A 390 2.09 22.60 7.76
C THR A 390 1.03 21.68 8.40
N ASN A 391 1.29 20.38 8.54
CA ASN A 391 0.33 19.34 8.94
C ASN A 391 0.93 18.41 10.01
N ASN A 392 1.49 18.98 11.08
CA ASN A 392 1.80 18.21 12.29
C ASN A 392 0.48 17.92 13.00
N TYR A 393 0.08 16.66 13.13
CA TYR A 393 -1.06 16.25 13.97
C TYR A 393 -0.54 15.23 14.99
N ASP A 394 -0.95 15.37 16.25
CA ASP A 394 -0.72 14.40 17.29
C ASP A 394 -1.88 13.37 17.27
N LEU A 395 -1.65 12.09 16.97
CA LEU A 395 -2.70 11.08 17.18
C LEU A 395 -2.73 10.72 18.66
N ILE A 396 -3.91 10.68 19.27
CA ILE A 396 -4.13 10.42 20.70
C ILE A 396 -5.23 9.36 20.85
N LEU A 397 -5.12 8.41 21.78
CA LEU A 397 -6.15 7.37 22.01
C LEU A 397 -6.68 7.48 23.44
N SER A 398 -7.98 7.68 23.69
CA SER A 398 -8.51 7.61 25.06
C SER A 398 -8.96 6.20 25.41
N MET A 399 -8.94 5.88 26.72
CA MET A 399 -9.56 4.67 27.29
C MET A 399 -10.92 4.94 27.92
#